data_AF-A0A444I0U8-F1
#
_entry.id   AF-A0A444I0U8-F1
#
_cell.length_a   1.000
_cell.length_b   1.000
_cell.length_c   1.000
_cell.angle_alpha   90.00
_cell.angle_beta   90.00
_cell.angle_gamma   90.00
#
_symmetry.space_group_name_H-M   'P 1'
#
loop_
_entity.id
_entity.type
_entity.pdbx_description
1 polymer ?
#
loop_
_entity_poly.entity_id
_entity_poly.type
_entity_poly.pdbx_seq_one_letter_code
_entity_poly.pdbx_strand_id
1 'polypeptide(L)' 'MPHALPLFESTELAAVRAKCDELLKKLQRGGVDAETRIRREQRLRKLRAEQMRLEMQLGLGGRQ' A
#
# COMPACT_ATOMS: atom_id res chain seq x y z
N MET A 1 -12.21 25.05 -6.04
CA MET A 1 -12.13 23.92 -6.98
C MET A 1 -12.09 22.63 -6.19
N PRO A 2 -13.21 21.92 -6.02
CA PRO A 2 -13.12 20.57 -5.48
C PRO A 2 -12.51 19.71 -6.59
N HIS A 3 -11.23 19.33 -6.44
CA HIS A 3 -10.71 18.20 -7.19
C HIS A 3 -11.48 16.99 -6.67
N ALA A 4 -12.63 16.72 -7.29
CA ALA A 4 -13.33 15.47 -7.15
C ALA A 4 -12.42 14.42 -7.80
N LEU A 5 -11.46 13.92 -7.02
CA LEU A 5 -10.74 12.71 -7.36
C LEU A 5 -11.81 11.67 -7.70
N PRO A 6 -11.70 10.95 -8.83
CA PRO A 6 -12.68 9.93 -9.15
C PRO A 6 -12.74 8.96 -7.97
N LEU A 7 -13.95 8.75 -7.45
CA LEU A 7 -14.24 7.87 -6.30
C LEU A 7 -13.55 6.51 -6.42
N PHE A 8 -13.35 6.06 -7.66
CA PHE A 8 -12.65 4.84 -8.03
C PHE A 8 -11.19 4.81 -7.57
N GLU A 9 -10.38 5.81 -7.93
CA GLU A 9 -8.96 5.86 -7.57
C GLU A 9 -8.74 6.00 -6.05
N SER A 10 -9.67 6.67 -5.35
CA SER A 10 -9.66 6.76 -3.88
C SER A 10 -9.97 5.41 -3.22
N THR A 11 -10.82 4.60 -3.83
CA THR A 11 -11.17 3.25 -3.37
C THR A 11 -10.02 2.27 -3.61
N GLU A 12 -9.34 2.37 -4.76
CA GLU A 12 -8.14 1.60 -5.05
C GLU A 12 -6.99 1.92 -4.09
N LEU A 13 -6.75 3.20 -3.81
CA LEU A 13 -5.75 3.61 -2.82
C LEU A 13 -6.07 3.04 -1.42
N ALA A 14 -7.35 3.09 -1.01
CA ALA A 14 -7.79 2.50 0.26
C ALA A 14 -7.56 0.98 0.31
N ALA A 15 -7.86 0.27 -0.78
CA ALA A 15 -7.64 -1.17 -0.88
C ALA A 15 -6.14 -1.54 -0.83
N VAL A 16 -5.27 -0.77 -1.50
CA VAL A 16 -3.82 -0.98 -1.45
C VAL A 16 -3.28 -0.71 -0.04
N ARG A 17 -3.73 0.35 0.63
CA ARG A 17 -3.37 0.65 2.02
C ARG A 17 -3.79 -0.47 2.98
N ALA A 18 -5.00 -1.00 2.83
CA ALA A 18 -5.49 -2.12 3.64
C ALA A 18 -4.62 -3.38 3.44
N LYS A 19 -4.25 -3.70 2.20
CA LYS A 19 -3.34 -4.82 1.89
C LYS A 19 -1.95 -4.63 2.50
N CYS A 20 -1.40 -3.42 2.49
CA CYS A 20 -0.14 -3.09 3.14
C CYS A 20 -0.22 -3.33 4.67
N ASP A 21 -1.28 -2.84 5.31
CA ASP A 21 -1.50 -3.00 6.75
C ASP A 21 -1.65 -4.47 7.16
N GLU A 22 -2.40 -5.26 6.39
CA GLU A 22 -2.54 -6.69 6.62
C GLU A 22 -1.19 -7.43 6.48
N LEU A 23 -0.40 -7.10 5.46
CA LEU A 23 0.94 -7.68 5.27
C LEU A 23 1.90 -7.30 6.40
N LEU A 24 1.83 -6.06 6.89
CA LEU A 24 2.61 -5.60 8.04
C LEU A 24 2.22 -6.35 9.31
N LYS A 25 0.93 -6.51 9.59
CA LYS A 25 0.43 -7.32 10.70
C LYS A 25 0.93 -8.76 10.61
N LYS A 26 0.92 -9.36 9.41
CA LYS A 26 1.45 -10.71 9.16
C LYS A 26 2.97 -10.82 9.33
N LEU A 27 3.72 -9.75 9.07
CA LEU A 27 5.16 -9.69 9.30
C LEU A 27 5.48 -9.50 10.79
N GLN A 28 4.72 -8.66 11.49
CA GLN A 28 4.89 -8.41 12.94
C GLN A 28 4.53 -9.63 13.79
N ARG A 29 3.50 -10.40 13.40
CA ARG A 29 3.05 -11.59 14.14
C ARG A 29 4.11 -12.70 14.20
N GLY A 30 5.10 -12.68 13.31
CA GLY A 30 6.17 -13.68 13.26
C GLY A 30 5.66 -15.09 12.95
N GLY A 31 6.45 -16.11 13.29
CA GLY A 31 6.06 -17.52 13.15
C GLY A 31 6.08 -18.07 11.72
N VAL A 32 6.78 -17.40 10.80
CA VAL A 32 6.98 -17.87 9.43
C VAL A 32 8.45 -17.98 9.09
N ASP A 33 8.77 -18.92 8.21
CA ASP A 33 10.12 -19.18 7.73
C ASP A 33 10.77 -17.96 7.06
N ALA A 34 12.10 -17.91 7.06
CA ALA A 34 12.87 -16.78 6.54
C ALA A 34 12.52 -16.48 5.07
N GLU A 35 12.37 -17.51 4.24
CA GLU A 35 11.94 -17.35 2.85
C GLU A 35 10.55 -16.71 2.74
N THR A 36 9.60 -17.17 3.55
CA THR A 36 8.23 -16.64 3.55
C THR A 36 8.21 -15.19 4.01
N ARG A 37 9.04 -14.84 5.00
CA ARG A 37 9.23 -13.47 5.46
C ARG A 37 9.78 -12.59 4.34
N ILE A 38 10.86 -13.01 3.67
CA ILE A 38 11.46 -12.28 2.54
C ILE A 38 10.44 -12.06 1.41
N ARG A 39 9.66 -13.09 1.04
CA ARG A 39 8.61 -12.95 0.01
C ARG A 39 7.53 -11.94 0.42
N ARG A 40 7.12 -11.94 1.69
CA ARG A 40 6.15 -10.96 2.22
C ARG A 40 6.72 -9.55 2.21
N GLU A 41 7.98 -9.37 2.58
CA GLU A 41 8.67 -8.07 2.53
C GLU A 41 8.80 -7.55 1.09
N GLN A 42 9.17 -8.40 0.14
CA GLN A 42 9.20 -8.03 -1.28
C GLN A 42 7.81 -7.62 -1.78
N ARG A 43 6.76 -8.34 -1.38
CA ARG A 43 5.37 -8.01 -1.75
C ARG A 43 4.93 -6.68 -1.15
N LEU A 44 5.31 -6.41 0.10
CA LEU A 44 5.06 -5.12 0.77
C LEU A 44 5.75 -3.96 0.04
N ARG A 45 7.00 -4.13 -0.40
CA ARG A 45 7.71 -3.10 -1.19
C ARG A 45 7.00 -2.78 -2.51
N LYS A 46 6.53 -3.81 -3.22
CA LYS A 46 5.75 -3.64 -4.46
C LYS A 46 4.46 -2.86 -4.21
N LEU A 47 3.69 -3.25 -3.19
CA LEU A 47 2.44 -2.57 -2.82
C LEU A 47 2.67 -1.12 -2.37
N ARG A 48 3.76 -0.81 -1.65
CA ARG A 48 4.11 0.57 -1.31
C ARG A 48 4.46 1.41 -2.53
N ALA A 49 5.17 0.84 -3.51
CA ALA A 49 5.44 1.54 -4.76
C ALA A 49 4.15 1.83 -5.55
N GLU A 50 3.21 0.87 -5.55
CA GLU A 50 1.88 1.05 -6.15
C GLU A 50 1.06 2.11 -5.40
N GLN A 51 1.07 2.10 -4.07
CA GLN A 51 0.45 3.13 -3.24
C GLN A 51 1.00 4.52 -3.57
N MET A 52 2.33 4.66 -3.64
CA MET A 52 2.98 5.94 -3.98
C MET A 52 2.60 6.41 -5.38
N ARG A 53 2.50 5.50 -6.36
CA ARG A 53 2.04 5.85 -7.71
C ARG A 53 0.61 6.37 -7.71
N LEU A 54 -0.30 5.67 -7.02
CA LEU A 54 -1.69 6.11 -6.88
C LEU A 54 -1.77 7.46 -6.15
N GLU A 55 -0.99 7.66 -5.09
CA GLU A 55 -0.91 8.94 -4.36
C GLU A 55 -0.40 10.08 -5.24
N MET A 56 0.58 9.82 -6.11
CA MET A 56 1.06 10.81 -7.09
C MET A 56 -0.01 11.12 -8.15
N GLN A 57 -0.69 10.11 -8.70
CA GLN A 57 -1.77 10.29 -9.68
C GLN A 57 -2.93 11.12 -9.11
N LEU A 58 -3.25 10.89 -7.84
CA LEU A 58 -4.28 11.61 -7.11
C LEU A 58 -3.86 13.01 -6.63
N GLY A 59 -2.62 13.45 -6.91
CA GLY A 59 -2.10 14.73 -6.41
C GLY A 59 -1.96 14.79 -4.88
N LEU A 60 -2.02 13.63 -4.21
CA LEU A 60 -1.87 13.48 -2.76
C LEU A 60 -0.40 13.36 -2.34
N GLY A 61 0.52 13.21 -3.31
CA GLY A 61 1.97 13.02 -3.11
C GLY A 61 2.74 14.21 -2.54
N GLY A 62 2.08 15.19 -1.92
CA GLY A 62 2.67 16.43 -1.42
C GLY A 62 2.86 16.54 0.10
N ARG A 63 2.62 15.49 0.89
CA ARG A 63 2.90 15.53 2.34
C ARG A 63 3.39 14.20 2.88
N GLN A 64 4.70 14.00 2.84
CA GLN A 64 5.47 13.37 3.91
C GLN A 64 6.80 14.11 4.02
#